data_AF-A0AAU0EZ50-F1
#
_entry.id   AF-A0AAU0EZ50-F1
#
_cell.length_a   1.000
_cell.length_b   1.000
_cell.length_c   1.000
_cell.angle_alpha   90.00
_cell.angle_beta   90.00
_cell.angle_gamma   90.00
#
_symmetry.space_group_name_H-M   'P 1'
#
loop_
_entity.id
_entity.type
_entity.pdbx_description
1 polymer ?
#
loop_
_entity_poly.entity_id
_entity_poly.type
_entity_poly.pdbx_seq_one_letter_code
_entity_poly.pdbx_strand_id
1 'polypeptide(L)'
;MVRKDGSLRPWNEFKREALMVVGESNRYLKTEYNTVVSGAQMSRMWQEIQRDKHIFPFVQFDVVKDGRTSDICSPLDKLIFEVDSPVLAYYFPPNHFNCRTRVRKLRNGVPSKNYTLPDIPTEFKNNAGMCPPAYKLLSNDKDKKPIRKECGEIFTEENRYIKNTPKEVLKIGYQYADRWKTYEKYKSDPDYYDVEFNSLGGVKATHKDHNFDEATGISEKHIQNLFFNLGHIFTLETENPKIEGKKIDGYLNNSSFDISVILGKGKNTIKRALNHSRGKGAENAILYFSNKESFDFERLKEGIDKYKGQTDYRFKNIIYIIENKIYYY
;
A
#
# COMPACT_ATOMS: atom_id res chain seq x y z
N MET A 1 -3.39 2.14 -11.09
CA MET A 1 -4.44 2.40 -12.11
C MET A 1 -4.25 3.70 -12.86
N VAL A 2 -3.82 4.77 -12.19
CA VAL A 2 -3.48 6.04 -12.85
C VAL A 2 -1.97 6.16 -13.09
N ARG A 3 -1.59 7.06 -13.99
CA ARG A 3 -0.21 7.56 -14.11
C ARG A 3 0.05 8.63 -13.05
N LYS A 4 1.30 9.09 -12.96
CA LYS A 4 1.71 10.13 -11.99
C LYS A 4 0.96 11.46 -12.18
N ASP A 5 0.58 11.79 -13.41
CA ASP A 5 -0.21 12.97 -13.78
C ASP A 5 -1.72 12.82 -13.46
N GLY A 6 -2.14 11.70 -12.89
CA GLY A 6 -3.55 11.39 -12.61
C GLY A 6 -4.33 10.84 -13.81
N SER A 7 -3.72 10.75 -15.00
CA SER A 7 -4.38 10.17 -16.18
C SER A 7 -4.61 8.67 -16.01
N LEU A 8 -5.74 8.16 -16.54
CA LEU A 8 -6.04 6.73 -16.51
C LEU A 8 -5.06 5.97 -17.41
N ARG A 9 -4.45 4.90 -16.89
CA ARG A 9 -3.64 3.99 -17.71
C ARG A 9 -4.56 3.13 -18.58
N PRO A 10 -4.36 3.08 -19.92
CA PRO A 10 -5.08 2.15 -20.78
C PRO A 10 -4.86 0.69 -20.35
N TRP A 11 -5.79 -0.20 -20.71
CA TRP A 11 -5.78 -1.60 -20.29
C TRP A 11 -4.43 -2.31 -20.46
N ASN A 12 -3.79 -2.20 -21.63
CA ASN A 12 -2.54 -2.91 -21.90
C ASN A 12 -1.39 -2.39 -21.02
N GLU A 13 -1.36 -1.08 -20.77
CA GLU A 13 -0.38 -0.46 -19.88
C GLU A 13 -0.64 -0.89 -18.44
N PHE A 14 -1.88 -0.77 -17.96
CA PHE A 14 -2.27 -1.24 -16.64
C PHE A 14 -1.94 -2.71 -16.42
N LYS A 15 -2.27 -3.59 -17.39
CA LYS A 15 -2.01 -5.03 -17.31
C LYS A 15 -0.52 -5.30 -17.11
N ARG A 16 0.36 -4.64 -17.87
CA ARG A 16 1.80 -4.82 -17.75
C ARG A 16 2.32 -4.45 -16.35
N GLU A 17 1.90 -3.31 -15.81
CA GLU A 17 2.30 -2.88 -14.46
C GLU A 17 1.71 -3.82 -13.38
N ALA A 18 0.42 -4.17 -13.51
CA ALA A 18 -0.26 -5.02 -12.53
C ALA A 18 0.34 -6.44 -12.47
N LEU A 19 0.79 -6.99 -13.60
CA LEU A 19 1.43 -8.31 -13.65
C LEU A 19 2.75 -8.37 -12.87
N MET A 20 3.44 -7.24 -12.67
CA MET A 20 4.62 -7.19 -11.80
C MET A 20 4.27 -7.44 -10.33
N VAL A 21 3.00 -7.21 -9.95
CA VAL A 21 2.50 -7.36 -8.58
C VAL A 21 1.72 -8.65 -8.41
N VAL A 22 0.72 -8.90 -9.27
CA VAL A 22 -0.21 -10.04 -9.11
C VAL A 22 0.32 -11.34 -9.73
N GLY A 23 1.36 -11.26 -10.57
CA GLY A 23 1.94 -12.41 -11.26
C GLY A 23 0.90 -13.23 -12.04
N GLU A 24 0.87 -14.53 -11.78
CA GLU A 24 -0.05 -15.48 -12.43
C GLU A 24 -1.51 -15.35 -11.95
N SER A 25 -1.74 -14.67 -10.82
CA SER A 25 -3.08 -14.43 -10.28
C SER A 25 -3.78 -13.26 -10.98
N ASN A 26 -3.97 -13.37 -12.30
CA ASN A 26 -4.49 -12.31 -13.16
C ASN A 26 -5.82 -12.64 -13.86
N ARG A 27 -6.46 -13.76 -13.51
CA ARG A 27 -7.69 -14.29 -14.15
C ARG A 27 -8.81 -13.23 -14.25
N TYR A 28 -9.01 -12.44 -13.20
CA TYR A 28 -10.08 -11.45 -13.13
C TYR A 28 -9.62 -10.01 -13.35
N LEU A 29 -8.33 -9.80 -13.67
CA LEU A 29 -7.70 -8.48 -13.74
C LEU A 29 -8.43 -7.51 -14.69
N LYS A 30 -8.96 -8.03 -15.81
CA LYS A 30 -9.74 -7.21 -16.76
C LYS A 30 -11.07 -6.77 -16.19
N THR A 31 -11.77 -7.68 -15.53
CA THR A 31 -13.06 -7.41 -14.90
C THR A 31 -12.89 -6.43 -13.74
N GLU A 32 -11.87 -6.61 -12.90
CA GLU A 32 -11.53 -5.69 -11.82
C GLU A 32 -11.20 -4.29 -12.35
N TYR A 33 -10.33 -4.20 -13.36
CA TYR A 33 -10.00 -2.93 -14.00
C TYR A 33 -11.25 -2.22 -14.54
N ASN A 34 -12.10 -2.93 -15.27
CA ASN A 34 -13.33 -2.36 -15.82
C ASN A 34 -14.27 -1.89 -14.71
N THR A 35 -14.45 -2.67 -13.65
CA THR A 35 -15.28 -2.31 -12.50
C THR A 35 -14.76 -1.04 -11.83
N VAL A 36 -13.45 -0.90 -11.65
CA VAL A 36 -12.89 0.32 -11.06
C VAL A 36 -13.04 1.51 -11.97
N VAL A 37 -12.81 1.36 -13.28
CA VAL A 37 -13.01 2.46 -14.22
C VAL A 37 -14.47 2.91 -14.24
N SER A 38 -15.43 1.98 -14.31
CA SER A 38 -16.86 2.31 -14.25
C SER A 38 -17.23 2.94 -12.91
N GLY A 39 -16.75 2.38 -11.79
CA GLY A 39 -16.94 2.92 -10.45
C GLY A 39 -16.46 4.36 -10.35
N ALA A 40 -15.23 4.65 -10.76
CA ALA A 40 -14.65 5.99 -10.73
C ALA A 40 -15.42 6.99 -11.62
N GLN A 41 -15.85 6.57 -12.81
CA GLN A 41 -16.68 7.40 -13.71
C GLN A 41 -18.02 7.75 -13.05
N MET A 42 -18.67 6.78 -12.41
CA MET A 42 -19.93 7.01 -11.72
C MET A 42 -19.74 7.83 -10.44
N SER A 43 -18.65 7.62 -9.69
CA SER A 43 -18.30 8.46 -8.54
C SER A 43 -18.15 9.93 -8.95
N ARG A 44 -17.48 10.21 -10.07
CA ARG A 44 -17.41 11.56 -10.63
C ARG A 44 -18.79 12.07 -11.02
N MET A 45 -19.59 11.28 -11.74
CA MET A 45 -20.95 11.65 -12.13
C MET A 45 -21.80 12.01 -10.92
N TRP A 46 -21.69 11.29 -9.80
CA TRP A 46 -22.38 11.61 -8.55
C TRP A 46 -22.02 13.01 -8.03
N GLN A 47 -20.74 13.37 -8.02
CA GLN A 47 -20.31 14.71 -7.61
C GLN A 47 -20.89 15.81 -8.51
N GLU A 48 -20.94 15.56 -9.83
CA GLU A 48 -21.57 16.47 -10.79
C GLU A 48 -23.09 16.57 -10.58
N ILE A 49 -23.77 15.45 -10.30
CA ILE A 49 -25.20 15.41 -9.96
C ILE A 49 -25.47 16.24 -8.70
N GLN A 50 -24.70 16.04 -7.64
CA GLN A 50 -24.89 16.76 -6.37
C GLN A 50 -24.65 18.27 -6.51
N ARG A 51 -23.61 18.67 -7.26
CA ARG A 51 -23.33 20.08 -7.54
C ARG A 51 -24.46 20.75 -8.32
N ASP A 52 -24.98 20.06 -9.33
CA ASP A 52 -25.93 20.64 -10.28
C ASP A 52 -27.40 20.38 -9.90
N LYS A 53 -27.68 19.77 -8.74
CA LYS A 53 -29.03 19.30 -8.36
C LYS A 53 -30.11 20.38 -8.29
N HIS A 54 -29.70 21.63 -8.04
CA HIS A 54 -30.59 22.79 -8.06
C HIS A 54 -31.10 23.13 -9.47
N ILE A 55 -30.38 22.70 -10.52
CA ILE A 55 -30.74 22.86 -11.94
C ILE A 55 -31.34 21.57 -12.48
N PHE A 56 -30.80 20.42 -12.05
CA PHE A 56 -31.20 19.09 -12.49
C PHE A 56 -31.60 18.22 -11.28
N PRO A 57 -32.82 18.40 -10.75
CA PRO A 57 -33.25 17.73 -9.52
C PRO A 57 -33.57 16.24 -9.70
N PHE A 58 -33.58 15.74 -10.93
CA PHE A 58 -33.87 14.35 -11.25
C PHE A 58 -32.72 13.67 -11.97
N VAL A 59 -32.66 12.35 -11.82
CA VAL A 59 -31.75 11.48 -12.55
C VAL A 59 -32.51 10.32 -13.19
N GLN A 60 -32.10 9.91 -14.38
CA GLN A 60 -32.63 8.73 -15.06
C GLN A 60 -31.53 7.68 -15.23
N PHE A 61 -31.87 6.43 -14.93
CA PHE A 61 -31.04 5.28 -15.27
C PHE A 61 -31.13 4.98 -16.77
N ASP A 62 -29.97 4.86 -17.41
CA ASP A 62 -29.86 4.45 -18.82
C ASP A 62 -29.12 3.13 -18.91
N VAL A 63 -29.88 2.08 -19.19
CA VAL A 63 -29.33 0.73 -19.33
C VAL A 63 -29.05 0.48 -20.80
N VAL A 64 -27.84 0.03 -21.11
CA VAL A 64 -27.52 -0.46 -22.46
C VAL A 64 -28.33 -1.72 -22.68
N LYS A 65 -29.27 -1.70 -23.64
CA LYS A 65 -30.12 -2.85 -24.01
C LYS A 65 -29.55 -3.58 -25.23
N ASP A 66 -28.65 -4.51 -24.99
CA ASP A 66 -28.14 -5.46 -25.98
C ASP A 66 -28.12 -6.91 -25.44
N GLY A 67 -27.69 -7.87 -26.26
CA GLY A 67 -27.59 -9.29 -25.87
C GLY A 67 -26.58 -9.61 -24.75
N ARG A 68 -25.91 -8.60 -24.18
CA ARG A 68 -24.98 -8.73 -23.04
C ARG A 68 -25.48 -7.96 -21.81
N THR A 69 -26.74 -7.53 -21.81
CA THR A 69 -27.38 -6.87 -20.67
C THR A 69 -27.69 -7.92 -19.62
N SER A 70 -27.24 -7.70 -18.38
CA SER A 70 -27.60 -8.59 -17.28
C SER A 70 -29.07 -8.39 -16.87
N ASP A 71 -29.75 -9.47 -16.47
CA ASP A 71 -31.16 -9.44 -16.08
C ASP A 71 -31.44 -8.47 -14.93
N ILE A 72 -30.46 -8.29 -14.03
CA ILE A 72 -30.52 -7.33 -12.92
C ILE A 72 -30.40 -5.86 -13.36
N CYS A 73 -30.08 -5.57 -14.62
CA CYS A 73 -30.01 -4.19 -15.12
C CYS A 73 -31.30 -3.76 -15.79
N SER A 74 -31.94 -4.65 -16.57
CA SER A 74 -33.13 -4.32 -17.36
C SER A 74 -34.28 -3.66 -16.56
N PRO A 75 -34.58 -4.06 -15.30
CA PRO A 75 -35.61 -3.42 -14.47
C PRO A 75 -35.31 -1.97 -14.10
N LEU A 76 -34.05 -1.56 -14.14
CA LEU A 76 -33.64 -0.19 -13.84
C LEU A 76 -33.78 0.75 -15.04
N ASP A 77 -33.99 0.23 -16.25
CA ASP A 77 -33.99 1.05 -17.46
C ASP A 77 -35.07 2.12 -17.42
N LYS A 78 -34.66 3.37 -17.66
CA LYS A 78 -35.50 4.58 -17.68
C LYS A 78 -36.19 4.89 -16.35
N LEU A 79 -35.84 4.23 -15.24
CA LEU A 79 -36.32 4.66 -13.93
C LEU A 79 -35.78 6.06 -13.61
N ILE A 80 -36.67 6.93 -13.16
CA ILE A 80 -36.37 8.32 -12.79
C ILE A 80 -36.49 8.44 -11.28
N PHE A 81 -35.47 9.04 -10.67
CA PHE A 81 -35.44 9.33 -9.23
C PHE A 81 -35.08 10.80 -9.00
N GLU A 82 -35.56 11.35 -7.89
CA GLU A 82 -34.99 12.59 -7.34
C GLU A 82 -33.55 12.35 -6.89
N VAL A 83 -32.71 13.36 -7.01
CA VAL A 83 -31.28 13.28 -6.64
C VAL A 83 -31.06 12.89 -5.18
N ASP A 84 -31.96 13.30 -4.29
CA ASP A 84 -31.89 13.00 -2.85
C ASP A 84 -32.63 11.70 -2.47
N SER A 85 -33.06 10.90 -3.46
CA SER A 85 -33.72 9.61 -3.22
C SER A 85 -32.79 8.61 -2.53
N PRO A 86 -33.24 7.93 -1.45
CA PRO A 86 -32.43 6.93 -0.76
C PRO A 86 -32.06 5.73 -1.64
N VAL A 87 -32.78 5.48 -2.74
CA VAL A 87 -32.46 4.42 -3.70
C VAL A 87 -31.06 4.62 -4.29
N LEU A 88 -30.67 5.87 -4.54
CA LEU A 88 -29.37 6.21 -5.11
C LEU A 88 -28.20 6.00 -4.13
N ALA A 89 -28.46 5.73 -2.84
CA ALA A 89 -27.41 5.33 -1.92
C ALA A 89 -26.99 3.85 -2.10
N TYR A 90 -27.81 3.04 -2.78
CA TYR A 90 -27.65 1.58 -2.87
C TYR A 90 -27.63 1.03 -4.30
N TYR A 91 -28.30 1.69 -5.25
CA TYR A 91 -28.46 1.21 -6.63
C TYR A 91 -27.79 2.12 -7.65
N PHE A 92 -27.02 3.11 -7.20
CA PHE A 92 -26.29 3.99 -8.12
C PHE A 92 -25.16 3.18 -8.77
N PRO A 93 -25.07 3.14 -10.11
CA PRO A 93 -24.14 2.24 -10.78
C PRO A 93 -22.67 2.45 -10.36
N PRO A 94 -21.82 1.41 -10.45
CA PRO A 94 -22.08 0.08 -11.02
C PRO A 94 -22.80 -0.88 -10.04
N ASN A 95 -23.76 -1.65 -10.55
CA ASN A 95 -24.57 -2.58 -9.74
C ASN A 95 -24.10 -4.04 -9.81
N HIS A 96 -23.06 -4.33 -10.58
CA HIS A 96 -22.37 -5.62 -10.68
C HIS A 96 -21.06 -5.47 -11.46
N PHE A 97 -20.26 -6.54 -11.52
CA PHE A 97 -19.05 -6.58 -12.34
C PHE A 97 -19.34 -6.34 -13.82
N ASN A 98 -18.52 -5.52 -14.49
CA ASN A 98 -18.74 -5.09 -15.88
C ASN A 98 -20.12 -4.44 -16.13
N CYS A 99 -20.74 -3.83 -15.12
CA CYS A 99 -21.96 -3.06 -15.31
C CYS A 99 -21.74 -1.89 -16.28
N ARG A 100 -22.68 -1.73 -17.22
CA ARG A 100 -22.66 -0.69 -18.27
C ARG A 100 -23.78 0.33 -18.11
N THR A 101 -24.58 0.20 -17.06
CA THR A 101 -25.65 1.14 -16.73
C THR A 101 -25.05 2.50 -16.40
N ARG A 102 -25.64 3.55 -16.97
CA ARG A 102 -25.27 4.95 -16.72
C ARG A 102 -26.44 5.70 -16.10
N VAL A 103 -26.17 6.95 -15.72
CA VAL A 103 -27.17 7.88 -15.22
C VAL A 103 -27.08 9.18 -15.99
N ARG A 104 -28.23 9.76 -16.36
CA ARG A 104 -28.34 11.11 -16.92
C ARG A 104 -29.07 12.06 -15.97
N LYS A 105 -28.59 13.30 -15.91
CA LYS A 105 -29.24 14.42 -15.21
C LYS A 105 -30.43 14.90 -16.02
N LEU A 106 -31.56 15.13 -15.35
CA LEU A 106 -32.78 15.66 -15.94
C LEU A 106 -33.20 16.94 -15.22
N ARG A 107 -33.52 17.99 -16.00
CA ARG A 107 -34.08 19.24 -15.48
C ARG A 107 -35.53 19.04 -15.05
N ASN A 108 -36.27 18.34 -15.89
CA ASN A 108 -37.67 17.99 -15.69
C ASN A 108 -37.80 16.47 -15.79
N GLY A 109 -38.55 15.87 -14.88
CA GLY A 109 -38.82 14.43 -14.87
C GLY A 109 -39.92 14.13 -13.85
N VAL A 110 -40.61 13.01 -14.04
CA VAL A 110 -41.57 12.50 -13.05
C VAL A 110 -40.93 11.28 -12.41
N PRO A 111 -40.65 11.30 -11.09
CA PRO A 111 -40.11 10.15 -10.40
C PRO A 111 -40.97 8.91 -10.63
N SER A 112 -40.33 7.80 -10.98
CA SER A 112 -41.01 6.54 -11.26
C SER A 112 -41.73 6.04 -10.00
N LYS A 113 -42.94 5.52 -10.18
CA LYS A 113 -43.74 4.90 -9.12
C LYS A 113 -43.95 3.42 -9.46
N ASN A 114 -44.20 2.58 -8.44
CA ASN A 114 -44.49 1.15 -8.59
C ASN A 114 -43.42 0.36 -9.38
N TYR A 115 -42.14 0.70 -9.18
CA TYR A 115 -41.03 -0.05 -9.75
C TYR A 115 -40.60 -1.20 -8.83
N THR A 116 -39.95 -2.21 -9.40
CA THR A 116 -39.31 -3.28 -8.66
C THR A 116 -37.80 -3.13 -8.80
N LEU A 117 -37.10 -3.01 -7.68
CA LEU A 117 -35.65 -3.02 -7.69
C LEU A 117 -35.15 -4.47 -7.78
N PRO A 118 -34.20 -4.76 -8.69
CA PRO A 118 -33.64 -6.09 -8.82
C PRO A 118 -32.77 -6.44 -7.62
N ASP A 119 -32.62 -7.72 -7.29
CA ASP A 119 -31.64 -8.12 -6.29
C ASP A 119 -30.23 -8.09 -6.90
N ILE A 120 -29.45 -7.09 -6.50
CA ILE A 120 -28.05 -6.94 -6.91
C ILE A 120 -27.12 -7.58 -5.86
N PRO A 121 -25.87 -7.96 -6.21
CA PRO A 121 -24.95 -8.52 -5.22
C PRO A 121 -24.66 -7.51 -4.11
N THR A 122 -24.60 -7.97 -2.85
CA THR A 122 -24.43 -7.13 -1.66
C THR A 122 -23.20 -6.23 -1.74
N GLU A 123 -22.11 -6.72 -2.34
CA GLU A 123 -20.87 -5.97 -2.53
C GLU A 123 -21.03 -4.72 -3.40
N PHE A 124 -22.07 -4.65 -4.24
CA PHE A 124 -22.44 -3.51 -5.09
C PHE A 124 -23.62 -2.69 -4.54
N LYS A 125 -24.21 -3.06 -3.38
CA LYS A 125 -25.28 -2.28 -2.73
C LYS A 125 -24.71 -1.03 -2.04
N ASN A 126 -24.13 -0.13 -2.83
CA ASN A 126 -23.59 1.13 -2.35
C ASN A 126 -23.62 2.21 -3.45
N ASN A 127 -23.10 3.38 -3.13
CA ASN A 127 -22.80 4.43 -4.09
C ASN A 127 -21.35 4.88 -3.89
N ALA A 128 -20.45 4.42 -4.75
CA ALA A 128 -19.02 4.74 -4.70
C ALA A 128 -18.70 6.25 -4.84
N GLY A 129 -19.66 7.07 -5.25
CA GLY A 129 -19.52 8.53 -5.29
C GLY A 129 -19.94 9.23 -4.01
N MET A 130 -20.71 8.56 -3.16
CA MET A 130 -21.24 9.13 -1.94
C MET A 130 -20.17 9.09 -0.85
N CYS A 131 -19.55 10.24 -0.60
CA CYS A 131 -18.83 10.50 0.63
C CYS A 131 -19.71 11.37 1.53
N PRO A 132 -19.91 11.03 2.82
CA PRO A 132 -20.49 11.99 3.74
C PRO A 132 -19.65 13.29 3.71
N PRO A 133 -20.27 14.48 3.69
CA PRO A 133 -19.53 15.72 3.86
C PRO A 133 -18.73 15.62 5.16
N ALA A 134 -17.43 15.93 5.12
CA ALA A 134 -16.52 15.85 6.27
C ALA A 134 -17.00 16.61 7.53
N TYR A 135 -18.08 17.39 7.43
CA TYR A 135 -18.64 18.26 8.46
C TYR A 135 -19.93 17.73 9.13
N LYS A 136 -20.61 16.67 8.65
CA LYS A 136 -21.88 16.20 9.25
C LYS A 136 -21.77 14.88 10.01
N LEU A 137 -20.79 14.80 10.91
CA LEU A 137 -20.72 13.81 11.99
C LEU A 137 -21.33 14.39 13.27
N LEU A 138 -22.56 14.89 13.24
CA LEU A 138 -23.27 15.33 14.44
C LEU A 138 -24.76 15.00 14.33
N SER A 139 -25.11 13.75 14.60
CA SER A 139 -26.42 13.44 15.18
C SER A 139 -26.20 12.40 16.28
N ASN A 140 -26.19 12.85 17.54
CA ASN A 140 -26.24 12.02 18.75
C ASN A 140 -27.66 11.44 18.95
N ASP A 141 -28.30 11.00 17.88
CA ASP A 141 -29.64 10.42 17.92
C ASP A 141 -29.48 8.90 18.05
N LYS A 142 -29.58 8.38 19.28
CA LYS A 142 -29.30 6.96 19.62
C LYS A 142 -30.23 5.97 18.90
N ASP A 143 -31.32 6.44 18.32
CA ASP A 143 -32.35 5.63 17.69
C ASP A 143 -32.36 5.70 16.14
N LYS A 144 -31.48 6.49 15.54
CA LYS A 144 -31.30 6.50 14.07
C LYS A 144 -30.00 5.80 13.69
N LYS A 145 -30.13 4.66 12.99
CA LYS A 145 -28.99 3.99 12.34
C LYS A 145 -28.19 5.03 11.54
N PRO A 146 -26.88 5.18 11.74
CA PRO A 146 -26.09 6.17 11.04
C PRO A 146 -26.20 5.94 9.53
N ILE A 147 -26.54 7.01 8.80
CA ILE A 147 -26.36 7.07 7.36
C ILE A 147 -24.84 6.96 7.15
N ARG A 148 -24.39 5.81 6.60
CA ARG A 148 -23.00 5.34 6.46
C ARG A 148 -21.89 6.34 6.84
N LYS A 149 -21.06 5.93 7.81
CA LYS A 149 -19.93 6.68 8.37
C LYS A 149 -18.78 6.92 7.37
N GLU A 150 -18.78 6.25 6.23
CA GLU A 150 -17.64 6.13 5.31
C GLU A 150 -18.05 6.40 3.86
N CYS A 151 -17.09 6.88 3.06
CA CYS A 151 -17.24 6.97 1.62
C CYS A 151 -17.66 5.63 1.01
N GLY A 152 -18.49 5.65 -0.04
CA GLY A 152 -18.72 4.46 -0.83
C GLY A 152 -17.40 3.95 -1.44
N GLU A 153 -17.28 2.63 -1.54
CA GLU A 153 -16.08 1.95 -2.01
C GLU A 153 -16.39 1.14 -3.25
N ILE A 154 -15.46 1.07 -4.20
CA ILE A 154 -15.64 0.22 -5.39
C ILE A 154 -15.54 -1.27 -5.02
N PHE A 155 -14.66 -1.60 -4.08
CA PHE A 155 -14.51 -2.94 -3.52
C PHE A 155 -14.74 -2.85 -2.01
N THR A 156 -15.95 -3.19 -1.58
CA THR A 156 -16.34 -3.21 -0.16
C THR A 156 -15.81 -4.46 0.55
N GLU A 157 -15.82 -4.48 1.89
CA GLU A 157 -15.48 -5.68 2.69
C GLU A 157 -16.33 -6.92 2.35
N GLU A 158 -17.57 -6.71 1.86
CA GLU A 158 -18.46 -7.78 1.41
C GLU A 158 -18.06 -8.37 0.05
N ASN A 159 -17.11 -7.75 -0.65
CA ASN A 159 -16.61 -8.28 -1.90
C ASN A 159 -16.01 -9.67 -1.69
N ARG A 160 -16.33 -10.59 -2.61
CA ARG A 160 -15.89 -12.00 -2.54
C ARG A 160 -14.37 -12.14 -2.45
N TYR A 161 -13.59 -11.24 -3.03
CA TYR A 161 -12.13 -11.25 -2.90
C TYR A 161 -11.67 -11.02 -1.46
N ILE A 162 -12.39 -10.20 -0.69
CA ILE A 162 -12.03 -9.89 0.70
C ILE A 162 -12.65 -10.93 1.62
N LYS A 163 -13.95 -11.16 1.49
CA LYS A 163 -14.73 -12.07 2.34
C LYS A 163 -14.22 -13.51 2.33
N ASN A 164 -13.76 -14.00 1.18
CA ASN A 164 -13.29 -15.38 1.04
C ASN A 164 -11.78 -15.54 1.31
N THR A 165 -11.05 -14.45 1.54
CA THR A 165 -9.60 -14.52 1.78
C THR A 165 -9.33 -14.73 3.27
N PRO A 166 -8.49 -15.70 3.66
CA PRO A 166 -8.08 -15.87 5.04
C PRO A 166 -7.50 -14.57 5.61
N LYS A 167 -7.81 -14.27 6.88
CA LYS A 167 -7.42 -12.98 7.51
C LYS A 167 -5.91 -12.78 7.53
N GLU A 168 -5.17 -13.87 7.67
CA GLU A 168 -3.71 -13.91 7.66
C GLU A 168 -3.17 -13.50 6.29
N VAL A 169 -3.81 -13.96 5.21
CA VAL A 169 -3.46 -13.60 3.84
C VAL A 169 -3.81 -12.14 3.56
N LEU A 170 -4.96 -11.65 4.03
CA LEU A 170 -5.32 -10.23 3.94
C LEU A 170 -4.29 -9.34 4.65
N LYS A 171 -3.86 -9.74 5.86
CA LYS A 171 -2.83 -9.02 6.62
C LYS A 171 -1.51 -8.93 5.83
N ILE A 172 -1.09 -10.02 5.19
CA ILE A 172 0.08 -10.02 4.31
C ILE A 172 -0.15 -9.09 3.11
N GLY A 173 -1.32 -9.15 2.49
CA GLY A 173 -1.69 -8.26 1.38
C GLY A 173 -1.60 -6.77 1.73
N TYR A 174 -2.11 -6.38 2.89
CA TYR A 174 -2.00 -4.99 3.37
C TYR A 174 -0.55 -4.59 3.63
N GLN A 175 0.25 -5.48 4.24
CA GLN A 175 1.68 -5.24 4.41
C GLN A 175 2.38 -5.04 3.07
N TYR A 176 2.09 -5.87 2.07
CA TYR A 176 2.65 -5.73 0.72
C TYR A 176 2.24 -4.42 0.07
N ALA A 177 0.98 -4.00 0.22
CA ALA A 177 0.49 -2.73 -0.32
C ALA A 177 1.24 -1.53 0.29
N ASP A 178 1.49 -1.54 1.60
CA ASP A 178 2.25 -0.47 2.25
C ASP A 178 3.72 -0.46 1.83
N ARG A 179 4.34 -1.64 1.66
CA ARG A 179 5.70 -1.74 1.13
C ARG A 179 5.80 -1.29 -0.32
N TRP A 180 4.78 -1.56 -1.14
CA TRP A 180 4.72 -1.06 -2.51
C TRP A 180 4.68 0.46 -2.55
N LYS A 181 3.93 1.12 -1.65
CA LYS A 181 3.95 2.59 -1.52
C LYS A 181 5.35 3.10 -1.17
N THR A 182 6.06 2.41 -0.28
CA THR A 182 7.46 2.73 0.06
C THR A 182 8.36 2.62 -1.17
N TYR A 183 8.23 1.54 -1.96
CA TYR A 183 8.93 1.40 -3.22
C TYR A 183 8.61 2.53 -4.22
N GLU A 184 7.33 2.86 -4.41
CA GLU A 184 6.92 3.94 -5.31
C GLU A 184 7.48 5.30 -4.87
N LYS A 185 7.53 5.55 -3.55
CA LYS A 185 8.15 6.75 -2.97
C LYS A 185 9.62 6.84 -3.39
N TYR A 186 10.44 5.84 -3.09
CA TYR A 186 11.87 5.85 -3.43
C TYR A 186 12.11 5.87 -4.95
N LYS A 187 11.29 5.15 -5.73
CA LYS A 187 11.40 5.14 -7.20
C LYS A 187 11.09 6.50 -7.81
N SER A 188 10.28 7.32 -7.12
CA SER A 188 9.95 8.67 -7.57
C SER A 188 10.96 9.73 -7.14
N ASP A 189 11.84 9.39 -6.19
CA ASP A 189 12.82 10.30 -5.62
C ASP A 189 14.12 10.28 -6.43
N PRO A 190 14.54 11.41 -7.03
CA PRO A 190 15.76 11.47 -7.84
C PRO A 190 17.05 11.30 -7.02
N ASP A 191 16.99 11.40 -5.70
CA ASP A 191 18.14 11.23 -4.82
C ASP A 191 18.42 9.76 -4.51
N TYR A 192 17.57 8.83 -4.94
CA TYR A 192 17.77 7.40 -4.80
C TYR A 192 17.93 6.68 -6.14
N TYR A 193 18.78 5.67 -6.13
CA TYR A 193 18.98 4.73 -7.23
C TYR A 193 18.95 3.29 -6.70
N ASP A 194 19.09 2.31 -7.61
CA ASP A 194 18.99 0.88 -7.29
C ASP A 194 17.69 0.52 -6.56
N VAL A 195 16.59 1.20 -6.92
CA VAL A 195 15.30 1.03 -6.27
C VAL A 195 14.58 -0.18 -6.85
N GLU A 196 14.43 -1.22 -6.04
CA GLU A 196 13.82 -2.49 -6.44
C GLU A 196 12.76 -2.96 -5.45
N PHE A 197 11.82 -3.77 -5.97
CA PHE A 197 10.79 -4.47 -5.21
C PHE A 197 10.75 -5.93 -5.69
N ASN A 198 10.79 -6.90 -4.78
CA ASN A 198 10.75 -8.32 -5.14
C ASN A 198 9.43 -9.01 -4.74
N SER A 199 9.28 -10.27 -5.16
CA SER A 199 8.08 -11.08 -4.93
C SER A 199 7.82 -11.41 -3.46
N LEU A 200 8.81 -11.28 -2.58
CA LEU A 200 8.66 -11.44 -1.13
C LEU A 200 8.29 -10.13 -0.42
N GLY A 201 8.04 -9.07 -1.20
CA GLY A 201 7.74 -7.74 -0.69
C GLY A 201 8.95 -7.03 -0.10
N GLY A 202 10.16 -7.45 -0.46
CA GLY A 202 11.39 -6.74 -0.10
C GLY A 202 11.51 -5.45 -0.90
N VAL A 203 12.05 -4.41 -0.28
CA VAL A 203 12.31 -3.12 -0.93
C VAL A 203 13.75 -2.74 -0.66
N LYS A 204 14.50 -2.40 -1.70
CA LYS A 204 15.80 -1.75 -1.53
C LYS A 204 15.84 -0.41 -2.25
N ALA A 205 16.64 0.50 -1.73
CA ALA A 205 16.95 1.79 -2.32
C ALA A 205 18.28 2.29 -1.75
N THR A 206 19.05 3.00 -2.56
CA THR A 206 20.34 3.55 -2.16
C THR A 206 20.41 5.02 -2.51
N HIS A 207 20.69 5.87 -1.54
CA HIS A 207 20.86 7.30 -1.77
C HIS A 207 22.11 7.56 -2.64
N LYS A 208 22.04 8.51 -3.58
CA LYS A 208 23.12 8.84 -4.52
C LYS A 208 24.42 9.30 -3.84
N ASP A 209 24.29 9.94 -2.68
CA ASP A 209 25.39 10.41 -1.83
C ASP A 209 25.79 9.39 -0.75
N HIS A 210 25.32 8.13 -0.83
CA HIS A 210 25.79 7.06 0.04
C HIS A 210 27.20 6.64 -0.40
N ASN A 211 28.16 6.65 0.52
CA ASN A 211 29.56 6.42 0.21
C ASN A 211 29.96 4.96 0.48
N PHE A 212 30.02 4.15 -0.58
CA PHE A 212 30.59 2.81 -0.48
C PHE A 212 32.12 2.91 -0.35
N ASP A 213 32.64 2.70 0.85
CA ASP A 213 34.08 2.58 1.08
C ASP A 213 34.69 1.48 0.18
N GLU A 214 35.89 1.71 -0.38
CA GLU A 214 36.54 0.78 -1.31
C GLU A 214 36.78 -0.62 -0.71
N ALA A 215 36.92 -0.73 0.62
CA ALA A 215 37.15 -1.98 1.33
C ALA A 215 35.86 -2.64 1.87
N THR A 216 34.87 -1.87 2.32
CA THR A 216 33.64 -2.41 2.95
C THR A 216 32.39 -2.31 2.08
N GLY A 217 32.39 -1.53 1.00
CA GLY A 217 31.22 -1.27 0.17
C GLY A 217 30.63 -2.50 -0.53
N ILE A 218 31.46 -3.51 -0.82
CA ILE A 218 30.99 -4.83 -1.30
C ILE A 218 30.12 -5.51 -0.23
N SER A 219 30.51 -5.37 1.05
CA SER A 219 29.79 -5.98 2.17
C SER A 219 28.43 -5.32 2.39
N GLU A 220 28.33 -4.00 2.28
CA GLU A 220 27.08 -3.26 2.45
C GLU A 220 26.05 -3.63 1.39
N LYS A 221 26.45 -3.66 0.11
CA LYS A 221 25.58 -4.13 -0.99
C LYS A 221 25.15 -5.57 -0.78
N HIS A 222 26.05 -6.43 -0.33
CA HIS A 222 25.74 -7.82 -0.02
C HIS A 222 24.71 -7.95 1.11
N ILE A 223 24.88 -7.20 2.19
CA ILE A 223 23.94 -7.17 3.32
C ILE A 223 22.57 -6.64 2.88
N GLN A 224 22.52 -5.54 2.11
CA GLN A 224 21.28 -4.99 1.55
C GLN A 224 20.55 -6.06 0.73
N ASN A 225 21.25 -6.71 -0.20
CA ASN A 225 20.67 -7.77 -1.03
C ASN A 225 20.19 -8.96 -0.20
N LEU A 226 20.88 -9.32 0.88
CA LEU A 226 20.49 -10.41 1.76
C LEU A 226 19.15 -10.11 2.46
N PHE A 227 19.01 -8.93 3.06
CA PHE A 227 17.75 -8.52 3.70
C PHE A 227 16.63 -8.32 2.68
N PHE A 228 16.93 -7.71 1.54
CA PHE A 228 15.99 -7.53 0.44
C PHE A 228 15.40 -8.87 -0.01
N ASN A 229 16.25 -9.87 -0.26
CA ASN A 229 15.84 -11.21 -0.70
C ASN A 229 15.08 -12.01 0.36
N LEU A 230 15.07 -11.57 1.63
CA LEU A 230 14.22 -12.12 2.68
C LEU A 230 12.90 -11.35 2.85
N GLY A 231 12.64 -10.38 1.97
CA GLY A 231 11.41 -9.59 2.01
C GLY A 231 11.45 -8.44 3.01
N HIS A 232 12.61 -7.92 3.39
CA HIS A 232 12.70 -6.73 4.23
C HIS A 232 12.78 -5.44 3.41
N ILE A 233 12.39 -4.32 4.02
CA ILE A 233 12.74 -2.99 3.52
C ILE A 233 14.15 -2.67 4.02
N PHE A 234 15.08 -2.41 3.12
CA PHE A 234 16.47 -2.06 3.42
C PHE A 234 16.93 -0.88 2.56
N THR A 235 17.03 0.30 3.17
CA THR A 235 17.47 1.52 2.48
C THR A 235 18.81 1.97 3.00
N LEU A 236 19.68 2.41 2.10
CA LEU A 236 20.96 3.05 2.42
C LEU A 236 20.81 4.57 2.23
N GLU A 237 21.18 5.33 3.26
CA GLU A 237 20.90 6.76 3.35
C GLU A 237 22.15 7.61 3.10
N THR A 238 21.98 8.91 2.95
CA THR A 238 23.11 9.82 2.73
C THR A 238 24.07 9.82 3.92
N GLU A 239 25.37 9.69 3.63
CA GLU A 239 26.43 9.82 4.63
C GLU A 239 27.08 11.21 4.60
N ASN A 240 26.53 12.13 3.80
CA ASN A 240 27.10 13.45 3.62
C ASN A 240 27.14 14.20 4.96
N PRO A 241 28.33 14.56 5.48
CA PRO A 241 28.47 15.18 6.79
C PRO A 241 27.86 16.58 6.89
N LYS A 242 27.45 17.17 5.75
CA LYS A 242 26.83 18.49 5.66
C LYS A 242 25.31 18.45 5.85
N ILE A 243 24.68 17.27 5.84
CA ILE A 243 23.24 17.14 6.03
C ILE A 243 22.95 16.98 7.53
N GLU A 244 22.08 17.85 8.06
CA GLU A 244 21.72 17.86 9.47
C GLU A 244 20.91 16.60 9.82
N GLY A 245 21.49 15.70 10.61
CA GLY A 245 20.87 14.41 10.95
C GLY A 245 21.83 13.42 11.61
N LYS A 246 21.30 12.26 12.02
CA LYS A 246 22.11 11.14 12.52
C LYS A 246 22.87 10.48 11.37
N LYS A 247 24.17 10.24 11.53
CA LYS A 247 25.07 9.60 10.55
C LYS A 247 24.89 8.07 10.50
N ILE A 248 23.64 7.61 10.40
CA ILE A 248 23.32 6.19 10.27
C ILE A 248 23.57 5.74 8.83
N ASP A 249 23.77 4.44 8.63
CA ASP A 249 24.01 3.90 7.28
C ASP A 249 22.68 3.72 6.54
N GLY A 250 21.60 3.45 7.29
CA GLY A 250 20.28 3.41 6.70
C GLY A 250 19.15 2.89 7.58
N TYR A 251 18.09 2.37 6.96
CA TYR A 251 16.89 1.86 7.64
C TYR A 251 16.55 0.42 7.25
N LEU A 252 16.29 -0.40 8.27
CA LEU A 252 15.80 -1.78 8.17
C LEU A 252 14.38 -1.82 8.74
N ASN A 253 13.38 -2.03 7.87
CA ASN A 253 11.95 -1.99 8.23
C ASN A 253 11.57 -0.77 9.08
N ASN A 254 12.04 0.42 8.68
CA ASN A 254 11.86 1.72 9.35
C ASN A 254 12.65 1.94 10.66
N SER A 255 13.45 0.98 11.13
CA SER A 255 14.38 1.22 12.24
C SER A 255 15.77 1.47 11.70
N SER A 256 16.40 2.55 12.17
CA SER A 256 17.75 2.93 11.78
C SER A 256 18.78 1.84 12.09
N PHE A 257 19.81 1.71 11.27
CA PHE A 257 20.92 0.79 11.52
C PHE A 257 22.29 1.40 11.22
N ASP A 258 23.31 0.75 11.77
CA ASP A 258 24.71 0.91 11.39
C ASP A 258 25.31 -0.48 11.13
N ILE A 259 26.11 -0.60 10.08
CA ILE A 259 26.82 -1.80 9.65
C ILE A 259 28.27 -1.69 10.12
N SER A 260 28.74 -2.75 10.76
CA SER A 260 30.13 -2.90 11.16
C SER A 260 30.69 -4.21 10.60
N VAL A 261 31.64 -4.11 9.68
CA VAL A 261 32.35 -5.27 9.13
C VAL A 261 33.44 -5.74 10.11
N ILE A 262 33.38 -7.00 10.50
CA ILE A 262 34.29 -7.64 11.44
C ILE A 262 35.30 -8.50 10.66
N LEU A 263 36.52 -8.00 10.53
CA LEU A 263 37.63 -8.69 9.83
C LEU A 263 38.58 -9.42 10.80
N GLY A 264 38.74 -8.90 12.02
CA GLY A 264 39.80 -9.34 12.96
C GLY A 264 39.32 -10.12 14.18
N LYS A 265 40.24 -10.87 14.79
CA LYS A 265 40.04 -11.68 16.02
C LYS A 265 40.24 -10.91 17.33
N GLY A 266 40.45 -9.59 17.27
CA GLY A 266 40.69 -8.76 18.46
C GLY A 266 39.60 -8.87 19.53
N LYS A 267 40.01 -8.93 20.81
CA LYS A 267 39.12 -9.10 21.97
C LYS A 267 38.13 -7.94 22.22
N ASN A 268 38.39 -6.77 21.63
CA ASN A 268 37.57 -5.56 21.80
C ASN A 268 36.83 -5.15 20.53
N THR A 269 36.95 -5.91 19.43
CA THR A 269 36.43 -5.52 18.11
C THR A 269 34.91 -5.34 18.13
N ILE A 270 34.18 -6.31 18.66
CA ILE A 270 32.71 -6.25 18.77
C ILE A 270 32.26 -5.06 19.64
N LYS A 271 32.88 -4.88 20.81
CA LYS A 271 32.57 -3.74 21.69
C LYS A 271 32.80 -2.39 21.01
N ARG A 272 33.88 -2.27 20.22
CA ARG A 272 34.18 -1.04 19.47
C ARG A 272 33.17 -0.79 18.35
N ALA A 273 32.80 -1.83 17.62
CA ALA A 273 31.74 -1.78 16.62
C ALA A 273 30.41 -1.30 17.23
N LEU A 274 29.97 -1.90 18.34
CA LEU A 274 28.74 -1.48 19.03
C LEU A 274 28.81 -0.03 19.55
N ASN A 275 29.97 0.40 20.05
CA ASN A 275 30.15 1.80 20.45
C ASN A 275 30.10 2.78 19.26
N HIS A 276 30.58 2.36 18.09
CA HIS A 276 30.47 3.13 16.85
C HIS A 276 29.02 3.27 16.41
N SER A 277 28.28 2.15 16.33
CA SER A 277 26.85 2.15 16.01
C SER A 277 26.04 2.99 17.00
N ARG A 278 26.38 2.92 18.30
CA ARG A 278 25.79 3.76 19.34
C ARG A 278 26.11 5.23 19.12
N GLY A 279 27.35 5.56 18.76
CA GLY A 279 27.78 6.94 18.49
C GLY A 279 26.98 7.60 17.36
N LYS A 280 26.57 6.81 16.37
CA LYS A 280 25.66 7.23 15.28
C LYS A 280 24.17 7.26 15.71
N GLY A 281 23.85 6.71 16.88
CA GLY A 281 22.49 6.69 17.43
C GLY A 281 21.54 5.74 16.69
N ALA A 282 22.10 4.67 16.09
CA ALA A 282 21.38 3.64 15.34
C ALA A 282 20.57 2.72 16.26
N GLU A 283 19.31 2.44 15.90
CA GLU A 283 18.46 1.52 16.66
C GLU A 283 18.90 0.06 16.54
N ASN A 284 19.41 -0.36 15.39
CA ASN A 284 19.95 -1.70 15.16
C ASN A 284 21.46 -1.63 14.91
N ALA A 285 22.21 -2.55 15.48
CA ALA A 285 23.62 -2.75 15.12
C ALA A 285 23.74 -4.02 14.26
N ILE A 286 24.31 -3.93 13.06
CA ILE A 286 24.53 -5.05 12.14
C ILE A 286 26.03 -5.39 12.12
N LEU A 287 26.40 -6.55 12.66
CA LEU A 287 27.76 -7.05 12.70
C LEU A 287 27.96 -8.07 11.57
N TYR A 288 28.71 -7.71 10.54
CA TYR A 288 28.98 -8.60 9.41
C TYR A 288 30.34 -9.28 9.55
N PHE A 289 30.33 -10.61 9.72
CA PHE A 289 31.55 -11.42 9.79
C PHE A 289 31.91 -11.90 8.38
N SER A 290 32.89 -11.23 7.77
CA SER A 290 33.30 -11.46 6.37
C SER A 290 33.74 -12.89 6.06
N ASN A 291 34.23 -13.62 7.06
CA ASN A 291 34.58 -15.04 6.94
C ASN A 291 34.19 -15.80 8.22
N LYS A 292 33.90 -17.09 8.08
CA LYS A 292 33.49 -17.95 9.21
C LYS A 292 34.55 -18.01 10.31
N GLU A 293 35.83 -18.00 9.92
CA GLU A 293 36.95 -18.08 10.86
C GLU A 293 37.06 -16.87 11.78
N SER A 294 36.51 -15.71 11.36
CA SER A 294 36.42 -14.52 12.18
C SER A 294 35.30 -14.61 13.21
N PHE A 295 34.37 -15.55 13.09
CA PHE A 295 33.26 -15.68 14.02
C PHE A 295 33.59 -16.62 15.19
N ASP A 296 33.23 -16.17 16.38
CA ASP A 296 33.26 -16.93 17.63
C ASP A 296 32.11 -16.41 18.50
N PHE A 297 31.21 -17.30 18.91
CA PHE A 297 30.00 -16.95 19.65
C PHE A 297 30.29 -16.47 21.08
N GLU A 298 31.25 -17.10 21.79
CA GLU A 298 31.65 -16.64 23.12
C GLU A 298 32.28 -15.27 23.04
N ARG A 299 33.10 -15.03 22.00
CA ARG A 299 33.66 -13.70 21.75
C ARG A 299 32.59 -12.65 21.46
N LEU A 300 31.56 -12.99 20.68
CA LEU A 300 30.40 -12.12 20.42
C LEU A 300 29.73 -11.75 21.74
N LYS A 301 29.39 -12.75 22.54
CA LYS A 301 28.73 -12.60 23.85
C LYS A 301 29.55 -11.72 24.80
N GLU A 302 30.83 -12.02 24.99
CA GLU A 302 31.72 -11.21 25.82
C GLU A 302 31.81 -9.75 25.34
N GLY A 303 31.88 -9.54 24.02
CA GLY A 303 31.92 -8.21 23.43
C GLY A 303 30.66 -7.40 23.71
N ILE A 304 29.49 -8.05 23.62
CA ILE A 304 28.19 -7.45 23.94
C ILE A 304 28.06 -7.17 25.44
N ASP A 305 28.48 -8.09 26.31
CA ASP A 305 28.42 -7.90 27.76
C ASP A 305 29.33 -6.76 28.21
N LYS A 306 30.55 -6.68 27.66
CA LYS A 306 31.47 -5.55 27.87
C LYS A 306 30.86 -4.23 27.40
N TYR A 307 30.12 -4.22 26.29
CA TYR A 307 29.40 -3.03 25.82
C TYR A 307 28.25 -2.65 26.78
N LYS A 308 27.41 -3.61 27.17
CA LYS A 308 26.28 -3.39 28.10
C LYS A 308 26.73 -2.87 29.46
N GLY A 309 27.92 -3.28 29.93
CA GLY A 309 28.51 -2.79 31.17
C GLY A 309 29.10 -1.36 31.09
N GLN A 310 29.27 -0.81 29.88
CA GLN A 310 29.86 0.53 29.67
C GLN A 310 28.83 1.64 29.44
N THR A 311 27.59 1.30 29.10
CA THR A 311 26.56 2.27 28.72
C THR A 311 25.17 1.69 28.96
N ASP A 312 24.19 2.56 29.23
CA ASP A 312 22.78 2.18 29.33
C ASP A 312 22.06 2.11 27.98
N TYR A 313 22.71 2.53 26.89
CA TYR A 313 22.12 2.45 25.56
C TYR A 313 21.88 0.99 25.15
N ARG A 314 20.66 0.68 24.72
CA ARG A 314 20.28 -0.65 24.23
C ARG A 314 19.77 -0.54 22.80
N PHE A 315 20.37 -1.31 21.91
CA PHE A 315 19.86 -1.49 20.56
C PHE A 315 18.53 -2.23 20.61
N LYS A 316 17.63 -1.91 19.67
CA LYS A 316 16.41 -2.67 19.41
C LYS A 316 16.75 -4.10 19.01
N ASN A 317 17.77 -4.26 18.16
CA ASN A 317 18.35 -5.56 17.81
C ASN A 317 19.86 -5.43 17.66
N ILE A 318 20.60 -6.43 18.13
CA ILE A 318 21.97 -6.68 17.70
C ILE A 318 21.89 -7.84 16.71
N ILE A 319 22.15 -7.54 15.45
CA ILE A 319 22.08 -8.48 14.35
C ILE A 319 23.50 -8.88 13.97
N TYR A 320 23.75 -10.17 13.79
CA TYR A 320 25.03 -10.64 13.28
C TYR A 320 24.85 -11.55 12.07
N ILE A 321 25.75 -11.41 11.11
CA ILE A 321 25.66 -12.08 9.82
C ILE A 321 26.93 -12.89 9.59
N ILE A 322 26.77 -14.19 9.32
CA ILE A 322 27.86 -15.15 9.08
C ILE A 322 27.45 -16.02 7.90
N GLU A 323 28.32 -16.18 6.90
CA GLU A 323 28.07 -17.07 5.74
C GLU A 323 26.66 -16.87 5.13
N ASN A 324 26.25 -15.61 4.95
CA ASN A 324 24.95 -15.21 4.38
C ASN A 324 23.73 -15.61 5.23
N LYS A 325 23.92 -15.93 6.51
CA LYS A 325 22.85 -16.19 7.46
C LYS A 325 22.74 -15.05 8.45
N ILE A 326 21.53 -14.57 8.67
CA ILE A 326 21.21 -13.49 9.61
C ILE A 326 20.76 -14.12 10.92
N TYR A 327 21.34 -13.62 12.01
CA TYR A 327 21.02 -14.02 13.37
C TYR A 327 20.76 -12.80 14.24
N TYR A 328 19.98 -12.99 15.31
CA TYR A 328 19.63 -11.97 16.28
C TYR A 328 20.16 -12.42 17.64
N TYR A 329 20.80 -11.50 18.38
CA TYR A 329 21.32 -11.73 19.73
C TYR A 329 20.36 -11.23 20.81
#